data_AF-A0A1E7Q3V2-F1
#
_entry.id   AF-A0A1E7Q3V2-F1
#
_cell.length_a   1.000
_cell.length_b   1.000
_cell.length_c   1.000
_cell.angle_alpha   90.00
_cell.angle_beta   90.00
_cell.angle_gamma   90.00
#
_symmetry.space_group_name_H-M   'P 1'
#
loop_
_entity.id
_entity.type
_entity.pdbx_description
1 polymer ?
#
loop_
_entity_poly.entity_id
_entity_poly.type
_entity_poly.pdbx_seq_one_letter_code
_entity_poly.pdbx_strand_id
1 'polypeptide(L)'
;MIKKSIFILMLALFSFSLMPQSAQAGPILTQELLIEDPTGPIPIGWLSIDLDDIVAGEVMQWNTFTLFGFDIGTSFGFFADYDPSNLAAGFTFLSFDVNDVTDTFAFQGFWDIDFAPGFIDVFTADDGDLLISESLVLGPASLVSEPATAFLFLMAAGGLLLRRRRS
;
A
#
# COMPACT_ATOMS: atom_id res chain seq x y z
N MET A 1 -19.54 20.54 43.04
CA MET A 1 -18.38 20.58 42.12
C MET A 1 -17.60 19.27 42.04
N ILE A 2 -17.46 18.51 43.12
CA ILE A 2 -16.70 17.24 43.21
C ILE A 2 -17.12 16.14 42.19
N LYS A 3 -18.42 16.03 41.84
CA LYS A 3 -18.91 15.01 40.89
C LYS A 3 -18.43 15.21 39.44
N LYS A 4 -18.15 16.45 39.01
CA LYS A 4 -17.68 16.75 37.65
C LYS A 4 -16.19 16.41 37.49
N SER A 5 -15.40 16.64 38.53
CA SER A 5 -13.97 16.33 38.56
C SER A 5 -13.72 14.82 38.58
N ILE A 6 -14.56 14.07 39.31
CA ILE A 6 -14.50 12.59 39.36
C ILE A 6 -14.84 11.98 37.99
N PHE A 7 -15.81 12.54 37.26
CA PHE A 7 -16.19 12.02 35.95
C PHE A 7 -15.13 12.29 34.88
N ILE A 8 -14.48 13.47 34.90
CA ILE A 8 -13.35 13.79 34.01
C ILE A 8 -12.13 12.93 34.34
N LEU A 9 -11.87 12.72 35.64
CA LEU A 9 -10.78 11.84 36.10
C LEU A 9 -11.05 10.38 35.72
N MET A 10 -12.30 9.91 35.80
CA MET A 10 -12.69 8.58 35.33
C MET A 10 -12.55 8.44 33.82
N LEU A 11 -12.90 9.46 33.02
CA LEU A 11 -12.72 9.42 31.57
C LEU A 11 -11.23 9.38 31.20
N ALA A 12 -10.40 10.17 31.90
CA ALA A 12 -8.94 10.18 31.75
C ALA A 12 -8.33 8.83 32.15
N LEU A 13 -8.77 8.25 33.27
CA LEU A 13 -8.34 6.92 33.73
C LEU A 13 -8.83 5.78 32.81
N PHE A 14 -9.99 5.94 32.16
CA PHE A 14 -10.47 5.00 31.13
C PHE A 14 -9.61 5.06 29.87
N SER A 15 -9.18 6.25 29.44
CA SER A 15 -8.23 6.39 28.33
C SER A 15 -6.84 5.81 28.63
N PHE A 16 -6.44 5.71 29.90
CA PHE A 16 -5.19 5.06 30.31
C PHE A 16 -5.31 3.54 30.54
N SER A 17 -6.53 3.00 30.65
CA SER A 17 -6.78 1.55 30.87
C SER A 17 -7.16 0.79 29.60
N LEU A 18 -7.21 1.47 28.45
CA LEU A 18 -7.09 0.84 27.15
C LEU A 18 -5.63 0.34 27.03
N MET A 19 -5.44 -0.92 27.45
CA MET A 19 -4.27 -1.75 27.20
C MET A 19 -3.78 -1.64 25.75
N PRO A 20 -2.49 -1.97 25.48
CA PRO A 20 -1.83 -1.64 24.22
C PRO A 20 -2.68 -2.09 23.05
N GLN A 21 -2.92 -1.18 22.11
CA GLN A 21 -3.55 -1.51 20.85
C GLN A 21 -2.66 -2.53 20.13
N SER A 22 -2.93 -3.82 20.31
CA SER A 22 -2.31 -4.89 19.52
C SER A 22 -2.95 -5.02 18.14
N ALA A 23 -3.82 -4.07 17.77
CA ALA A 23 -4.31 -3.87 16.42
C ALA A 23 -3.79 -2.52 15.93
N GLN A 24 -2.47 -2.35 15.97
CA GLN A 24 -1.83 -1.42 15.04
C GLN A 24 -1.77 -2.21 13.74
N ALA A 25 -2.62 -1.86 12.78
CA ALA A 25 -2.48 -2.36 11.43
C ALA A 25 -1.11 -1.97 10.88
N GLY A 26 -0.56 -2.85 10.08
CA GLY A 26 0.77 -2.81 9.53
C GLY A 26 0.98 -1.57 8.67
N PRO A 27 2.24 -1.14 8.51
CA PRO A 27 2.54 -0.12 7.51
C PRO A 27 2.17 -0.65 6.11
N ILE A 28 1.61 0.20 5.26
CA ILE A 28 1.43 -0.10 3.83
C ILE A 28 2.69 0.37 3.10
N LEU A 29 3.32 -0.52 2.35
CA LEU A 29 4.41 -0.19 1.42
C LEU A 29 3.81 0.08 0.05
N THR A 30 4.03 1.28 -0.49
CA THR A 30 3.62 1.68 -1.83
C THR A 30 4.83 2.10 -2.65
N GLN A 31 4.97 1.54 -3.84
CA GLN A 31 6.03 1.88 -4.78
C GLN A 31 5.47 2.17 -6.17
N GLU A 32 6.00 3.22 -6.79
CA GLU A 32 5.65 3.63 -8.14
C GLU A 32 6.40 2.78 -9.17
N LEU A 33 5.73 2.44 -10.27
CA LEU A 33 6.32 1.76 -11.41
C LEU A 33 6.50 2.79 -12.52
N LEU A 34 7.71 2.84 -13.07
CA LEU A 34 8.12 3.84 -14.06
C LEU A 34 8.67 3.14 -15.30
N ILE A 35 8.47 3.75 -16.46
CA ILE A 35 9.19 3.38 -17.70
C ILE A 35 10.32 4.38 -17.95
N GLU A 36 11.45 3.90 -18.47
CA GLU A 36 12.53 4.78 -18.88
C GLU A 36 12.15 5.58 -20.13
N ASP A 37 12.31 6.89 -20.09
CA ASP A 37 12.13 7.78 -21.24
C ASP A 37 13.33 8.75 -21.33
N PRO A 38 13.74 9.18 -22.55
CA PRO A 38 14.87 10.10 -22.71
C PRO A 38 14.72 11.44 -21.98
N THR A 39 13.49 11.86 -21.64
CA THR A 39 13.20 13.09 -20.90
C THR A 39 13.12 12.89 -19.38
N GLY A 40 13.18 11.64 -18.92
CA GLY A 40 13.10 11.23 -17.52
C GLY A 40 12.06 10.12 -17.32
N PRO A 41 12.18 9.30 -16.26
CA PRO A 41 11.24 8.20 -16.04
C PRO A 41 9.77 8.66 -15.96
N ILE A 42 8.89 7.94 -16.63
CA ILE A 42 7.45 8.25 -16.69
C ILE A 42 6.69 7.27 -15.80
N PRO A 43 5.84 7.74 -14.88
CA PRO A 43 5.03 6.87 -14.06
C PRO A 43 3.93 6.20 -14.86
N ILE A 44 3.86 4.87 -14.72
CA ILE A 44 2.85 4.04 -15.36
C ILE A 44 1.87 3.44 -14.37
N GLY A 45 2.20 3.41 -13.07
CA GLY A 45 1.32 2.82 -12.07
C GLY A 45 1.95 2.74 -10.70
N TRP A 46 1.30 2.04 -9.78
CA TRP A 46 1.84 1.78 -8.45
C TRP A 46 1.40 0.42 -7.94
N LEU A 47 2.25 -0.17 -7.11
CA LEU A 47 2.00 -1.39 -6.35
C LEU A 47 2.02 -1.04 -4.88
N SER A 48 1.00 -1.48 -4.15
CA SER A 48 0.90 -1.36 -2.71
C SER A 48 0.67 -2.72 -2.09
N ILE A 49 1.39 -3.00 -1.01
CA ILE A 49 1.22 -4.22 -0.21
C ILE A 49 0.95 -3.83 1.24
N ASP A 50 0.09 -4.62 1.88
CA ASP A 50 -0.05 -4.56 3.32
C ASP A 50 1.08 -5.41 3.93
N LEU A 51 1.85 -4.82 4.85
CA LEU A 51 2.94 -5.53 5.51
C LEU A 51 2.45 -6.37 6.70
N ASP A 52 1.16 -6.29 7.04
CA ASP A 52 0.57 -7.20 8.02
C ASP A 52 0.69 -8.66 7.56
N ASP A 53 1.13 -9.50 8.50
CA ASP A 53 1.28 -10.95 8.33
C ASP A 53 2.30 -11.42 7.26
N ILE A 54 3.05 -10.52 6.62
CA ILE A 54 4.16 -10.91 5.74
C ILE A 54 5.38 -11.36 6.55
N VAL A 55 5.85 -12.58 6.28
CA VAL A 55 7.02 -13.17 6.93
C VAL A 55 8.18 -13.18 5.95
N ALA A 56 9.34 -12.71 6.40
CA ALA A 56 10.61 -12.74 5.65
C ALA A 56 10.71 -11.86 4.40
N GLY A 57 9.72 -11.01 4.10
CA GLY A 57 9.77 -10.06 2.97
C GLY A 57 9.08 -10.56 1.70
N GLU A 58 8.72 -11.84 1.66
CA GLU A 58 8.11 -12.48 0.49
C GLU A 58 6.62 -12.12 0.36
N VAL A 59 6.23 -11.64 -0.81
CA VAL A 59 4.89 -11.10 -1.07
C VAL A 59 4.23 -11.86 -2.22
N MET A 60 3.14 -12.56 -1.91
CA MET A 60 2.38 -13.34 -2.89
C MET A 60 1.07 -12.66 -3.33
N GLN A 61 0.70 -11.56 -2.67
CA GLN A 61 -0.55 -10.85 -2.90
C GLN A 61 -0.34 -9.34 -2.74
N TRP A 62 -1.13 -8.55 -3.44
CA TRP A 62 -1.10 -7.09 -3.33
C TRP A 62 -2.35 -6.55 -2.64
N ASN A 63 -2.22 -5.36 -2.08
CA ASN A 63 -3.36 -4.58 -1.59
C ASN A 63 -3.98 -3.76 -2.74
N THR A 64 -3.14 -3.01 -3.47
CA THR A 64 -3.55 -2.23 -4.64
C THR A 64 -2.50 -2.36 -5.72
N PHE A 65 -2.90 -2.63 -6.96
CA PHE A 65 -1.98 -2.66 -8.09
C PHE A 65 -2.65 -2.02 -9.31
N THR A 66 -2.00 -1.00 -9.87
CA THR A 66 -2.47 -0.30 -11.06
C THR A 66 -1.36 -0.22 -12.11
N LEU A 67 -1.73 -0.30 -13.39
CA LEU A 67 -0.84 -0.16 -14.54
C LEU A 67 -1.57 0.58 -15.66
N PHE A 68 -0.93 1.60 -16.23
CA PHE A 68 -1.44 2.47 -17.30
C PHE A 68 -2.85 3.02 -17.07
N GLY A 69 -3.20 3.26 -15.79
CA GLY A 69 -4.53 3.75 -15.38
C GLY A 69 -5.59 2.65 -15.27
N PHE A 70 -5.23 1.38 -15.40
CA PHE A 70 -6.09 0.22 -15.18
C PHE A 70 -5.83 -0.39 -13.80
N ASP A 71 -6.91 -0.79 -13.14
CA ASP A 71 -6.83 -1.61 -11.93
C ASP A 71 -6.55 -3.06 -12.32
N ILE A 72 -5.59 -3.68 -11.63
CA ILE A 72 -5.21 -5.08 -11.85
C ILE A 72 -6.12 -6.00 -11.03
N GLY A 73 -6.70 -6.99 -11.70
CA GLY A 73 -7.71 -7.88 -11.12
C GLY A 73 -7.27 -9.33 -11.01
N THR A 74 -6.78 -9.90 -12.11
CA THR A 74 -6.49 -11.34 -12.21
C THR A 74 -4.98 -11.57 -12.16
N SER A 75 -4.54 -12.60 -11.43
CA SER A 75 -3.14 -13.04 -11.39
C SER A 75 -2.98 -14.44 -11.96
N PHE A 76 -2.01 -14.61 -12.85
CA PHE A 76 -1.46 -15.89 -13.28
C PHE A 76 -0.10 -16.15 -12.63
N GLY A 77 0.60 -15.08 -12.27
CA GLY A 77 1.79 -15.08 -11.42
C GLY A 77 1.97 -13.73 -10.75
N PHE A 78 2.35 -13.73 -9.49
CA PHE A 78 2.79 -12.52 -8.80
C PHE A 78 3.73 -12.92 -7.66
N PHE A 79 4.88 -12.26 -7.62
CA PHE A 79 5.85 -12.38 -6.56
C PHE A 79 6.59 -11.06 -6.39
N ALA A 80 6.64 -10.53 -5.18
CA ALA A 80 7.53 -9.44 -4.84
C ALA A 80 8.32 -9.79 -3.58
N ASP A 81 9.47 -9.14 -3.41
CA ASP A 81 10.28 -9.26 -2.20
C ASP A 81 10.70 -7.86 -1.74
N TYR A 82 10.91 -7.68 -0.45
CA TYR A 82 11.46 -6.47 0.15
C TYR A 82 12.30 -6.83 1.38
N ASP A 83 13.27 -5.99 1.73
CA ASP A 83 14.06 -6.18 2.95
C ASP A 83 13.27 -5.71 4.19
N PRO A 84 12.86 -6.61 5.11
CA PRO A 84 12.11 -6.22 6.31
C PRO A 84 12.93 -5.36 7.27
N SER A 85 14.27 -5.34 7.13
CA SER A 85 15.17 -4.49 7.90
C SER A 85 15.34 -3.09 7.29
N ASN A 86 14.91 -2.89 6.04
CA ASN A 86 15.04 -1.63 5.31
C ASN A 86 13.85 -1.35 4.38
N LEU A 87 12.67 -1.12 4.97
CA LEU A 87 11.43 -0.81 4.24
C LEU A 87 11.53 0.44 3.33
N ALA A 88 12.46 1.35 3.63
CA ALA A 88 12.66 2.57 2.84
C ALA A 88 13.31 2.29 1.47
N ALA A 89 13.95 1.13 1.28
CA ALA A 89 14.48 0.71 -0.01
C ALA A 89 13.38 0.30 -1.00
N GLY A 90 12.18 -0.05 -0.51
CA GLY A 90 11.11 -0.59 -1.33
C GLY A 90 11.29 -2.06 -1.66
N PHE A 91 10.67 -2.49 -2.76
CA PHE A 91 10.84 -3.82 -3.31
C PHE A 91 12.28 -4.03 -3.77
N THR A 92 12.81 -5.22 -3.49
CA THR A 92 14.09 -5.73 -3.99
C THR A 92 13.90 -6.62 -5.21
N PHE A 93 12.71 -7.20 -5.36
CA PHE A 93 12.32 -8.03 -6.49
C PHE A 93 10.83 -7.82 -6.80
N LEU A 94 10.47 -7.90 -8.08
CA LEU A 94 9.09 -7.91 -8.55
C LEU A 94 8.98 -8.75 -9.83
N SER A 95 8.02 -9.68 -9.86
CA SER A 95 7.62 -10.39 -11.06
C SER A 95 6.11 -10.56 -11.08
N PHE A 96 5.49 -10.33 -12.23
CA PHE A 96 4.05 -10.43 -12.39
C PHE A 96 3.65 -10.89 -13.79
N ASP A 97 2.53 -11.60 -13.84
CA ASP A 97 1.76 -11.98 -15.01
C ASP A 97 0.28 -11.85 -14.60
N VAL A 98 -0.35 -10.77 -15.07
CA VAL A 98 -1.63 -10.27 -14.54
C VAL A 98 -2.49 -9.66 -15.64
N ASN A 99 -3.81 -9.69 -15.46
CA ASN A 99 -4.76 -8.96 -16.31
C ASN A 99 -5.44 -7.83 -15.53
N ASP A 100 -5.86 -6.80 -16.26
CA ASP A 100 -6.73 -5.79 -15.68
C ASP A 100 -8.10 -6.37 -15.31
N VAL A 101 -8.86 -5.65 -14.48
CA VAL A 101 -10.19 -6.06 -14.02
C VAL A 101 -11.17 -6.29 -15.17
N THR A 102 -11.01 -5.60 -16.31
CA THR A 102 -11.91 -5.75 -17.46
C THR A 102 -11.48 -6.84 -18.44
N ASP A 103 -10.35 -7.50 -18.19
CA ASP A 103 -9.77 -8.54 -19.04
C ASP A 103 -9.56 -8.03 -20.48
N THR A 104 -9.18 -6.76 -20.62
CA THR A 104 -8.87 -6.13 -21.91
C THR A 104 -7.36 -6.20 -22.19
N PHE A 105 -6.54 -6.03 -21.14
CA PHE A 105 -5.09 -5.98 -21.23
C PHE A 105 -4.46 -6.98 -20.27
N ALA A 106 -3.42 -7.66 -20.78
CA ALA A 106 -2.53 -8.50 -20.00
C ALA A 106 -1.17 -7.82 -19.84
N PHE A 107 -0.55 -7.98 -18.68
CA PHE A 107 0.70 -7.35 -18.31
C PHE A 107 1.65 -8.41 -17.77
N GLN A 108 2.85 -8.47 -18.35
CA GLN A 108 3.94 -9.27 -17.85
C GLN A 108 5.10 -8.35 -17.46
N GLY A 109 5.71 -8.57 -16.31
CA GLY A 109 6.85 -7.76 -15.91
C GLY A 109 7.79 -8.46 -14.95
N PHE A 110 9.00 -7.95 -14.93
CA PHE A 110 10.09 -8.40 -14.08
C PHE A 110 10.97 -7.22 -13.73
N TRP A 111 11.37 -7.13 -12.47
CA TRP A 111 12.37 -6.19 -11.98
C TRP A 111 13.12 -6.81 -10.81
N ASP A 112 14.43 -6.58 -10.77
CA ASP A 112 15.31 -7.03 -9.71
C ASP A 112 16.35 -5.95 -9.45
N ILE A 113 16.57 -5.61 -8.18
CA ILE A 113 17.48 -4.54 -7.76
C ILE A 113 18.93 -4.78 -8.23
N ASP A 114 19.34 -6.04 -8.36
CA ASP A 114 20.69 -6.43 -8.78
C ASP A 114 20.85 -6.43 -10.32
N PHE A 115 19.75 -6.42 -11.07
CA PHE A 115 19.72 -6.55 -12.53
C PHE A 115 18.99 -5.41 -13.26
N ALA A 116 18.65 -4.32 -12.58
CA ALA A 116 17.91 -3.20 -13.17
C ALA A 116 18.62 -2.56 -14.39
N PRO A 117 17.86 -2.07 -15.40
CA PRO A 117 16.41 -2.01 -15.46
C PRO A 117 15.76 -3.38 -15.74
N GLY A 118 14.53 -3.53 -15.26
CA GLY A 118 13.67 -4.67 -15.57
C GLY A 118 12.94 -4.46 -16.91
N PHE A 119 11.89 -5.24 -17.15
CA PHE A 119 11.02 -5.07 -18.31
C PHE A 119 9.54 -5.11 -17.93
N ILE A 120 8.71 -4.50 -18.78
CA ILE A 120 7.27 -4.65 -18.78
C ILE A 120 6.76 -4.79 -20.21
N ASP A 121 5.95 -5.82 -20.43
CA ASP A 121 5.25 -6.09 -21.68
C ASP A 121 3.75 -5.98 -21.46
N VAL A 122 3.05 -5.39 -22.43
CA VAL A 122 1.58 -5.26 -22.43
C VAL A 122 1.03 -5.95 -23.66
N PHE A 123 0.00 -6.75 -23.47
CA PHE A 123 -0.66 -7.51 -24.52
C PHE A 123 -2.16 -7.21 -24.55
N THR A 124 -2.80 -7.51 -25.69
CA THR A 124 -4.27 -7.73 -25.68
C THR A 124 -4.56 -9.02 -24.91
N ALA A 125 -5.52 -8.98 -23.99
CA ALA A 125 -5.83 -10.17 -23.19
C ALA A 125 -6.48 -11.29 -24.03
N ASP A 126 -7.28 -10.93 -25.04
CA ASP A 126 -8.00 -11.89 -25.88
C ASP A 126 -7.09 -12.67 -26.85
N ASP A 127 -6.25 -11.95 -27.60
CA ASP A 127 -5.46 -12.50 -28.71
C ASP A 127 -3.98 -12.68 -28.36
N GLY A 128 -3.50 -12.09 -27.26
CA GLY A 128 -2.09 -12.15 -26.84
C GLY A 128 -1.15 -11.32 -27.71
N ASP A 129 -1.67 -10.33 -28.45
CA ASP A 129 -0.86 -9.48 -29.31
C ASP A 129 -0.05 -8.49 -28.45
N LEU A 130 1.26 -8.45 -28.65
CA LEU A 130 2.15 -7.50 -27.97
C LEU A 130 1.87 -6.06 -28.44
N LEU A 131 1.54 -5.20 -27.50
CA LEU A 131 1.23 -3.78 -27.72
C LEU A 131 2.38 -2.87 -27.31
N ILE A 132 3.01 -3.14 -26.16
CA ILE A 132 4.05 -2.32 -25.55
C ILE A 132 5.12 -3.26 -24.98
N SER A 133 6.39 -2.87 -25.11
CA SER A 133 7.53 -3.54 -24.48
C SER A 133 8.54 -2.48 -24.09
N GLU A 134 8.73 -2.25 -22.79
CA GLU A 134 9.50 -1.12 -22.26
C GLU A 134 10.39 -1.55 -21.08
N SER A 135 11.43 -0.75 -20.81
CA SER A 135 12.27 -0.90 -19.62
C SER A 135 11.50 -0.47 -18.37
N LEU A 136 11.39 -1.35 -17.38
CA LEU A 136 10.75 -1.07 -16.10
C LEU A 136 11.79 -0.64 -15.07
N VAL A 137 11.54 0.45 -14.37
CA VAL A 137 12.29 0.86 -13.17
C VAL A 137 11.31 1.22 -12.06
N LEU A 138 11.74 1.05 -10.80
CA LEU A 138 10.92 1.39 -9.65
C LEU A 138 11.24 2.79 -9.14
N GLY A 139 10.19 3.53 -8.83
CA GLY A 139 10.27 4.83 -8.17
C GLY A 139 10.60 4.70 -6.67
N PRO A 140 10.63 5.82 -5.95
CA PRO A 140 10.87 5.80 -4.51
C PRO A 140 9.71 5.08 -3.79
N ALA A 141 10.07 4.30 -2.78
CA ALA A 141 9.10 3.70 -1.88
C ALA A 141 8.51 4.74 -0.91
N SER A 142 7.24 4.54 -0.57
CA SER A 142 6.55 5.29 0.47
C SER A 142 5.92 4.34 1.46
N LEU A 143 5.95 4.74 2.74
CA LEU A 143 5.37 3.99 3.83
C LEU A 143 4.27 4.84 4.46
N VAL A 144 3.05 4.32 4.43
CA VAL A 144 1.91 4.98 5.07
C VAL A 144 1.49 4.10 6.23
N SER A 145 1.63 4.61 7.45
CA SER A 145 0.97 4.01 8.60
C SER A 145 -0.54 4.21 8.45
N GLU A 146 -1.32 3.17 8.67
CA GLU A 146 -2.76 3.33 8.70
C GLU A 146 -3.19 4.36 9.76
N PRO A 147 -4.24 5.15 9.50
CA PRO A 147 -4.77 6.06 10.51
C PRO A 147 -5.14 5.29 11.76
N ALA A 148 -4.68 5.74 12.93
CA ALA A 148 -5.13 5.22 14.22
C ALA A 148 -6.62 5.52 14.39
N THR A 149 -7.49 4.69 13.81
CA THR A 149 -8.95 4.85 13.76
C THR A 149 -9.55 5.00 15.15
N ALA A 150 -8.97 4.34 16.16
CA ALA A 150 -9.34 4.53 17.57
C ALA A 150 -9.07 5.95 18.07
N PHE A 151 -7.94 6.57 17.71
CA PHE A 151 -7.64 7.96 18.06
C PHE A 151 -8.63 8.91 17.38
N LEU A 152 -8.92 8.70 16.09
CA LEU A 152 -9.92 9.48 15.36
C LEU A 152 -11.31 9.34 15.99
N PHE A 153 -11.70 8.14 16.41
CA PHE A 153 -12.96 7.88 17.09
C PHE A 153 -13.02 8.56 18.46
N LEU A 154 -11.95 8.48 19.25
CA LEU A 154 -11.84 9.18 20.54
C LEU A 154 -11.91 10.70 20.38
N MET A 155 -11.25 11.25 19.36
CA MET A 155 -11.29 12.67 19.03
C MET A 155 -12.69 13.11 18.61
N ALA A 156 -13.37 12.31 17.78
CA ALA A 156 -14.75 12.58 17.38
C ALA A 156 -15.71 12.54 18.57
N ALA A 157 -15.58 11.53 19.45
CA ALA A 157 -16.38 11.41 20.67
C ALA A 157 -16.12 12.57 21.64
N GLY A 158 -14.86 12.94 21.85
CA GLY A 158 -14.45 14.09 22.65
C GLY A 158 -15.00 15.42 22.11
N GLY A 159 -14.90 15.63 20.79
CA GLY A 159 -15.46 16.80 20.11
C GLY A 159 -16.98 16.90 20.26
N LEU A 160 -17.69 15.78 20.15
CA LEU A 160 -19.14 15.71 20.34
C LEU A 160 -19.55 16.07 21.78
N LEU A 161 -18.80 15.59 22.78
CA LEU A 161 -19.02 15.91 24.19
C LEU A 161 -18.75 17.39 24.52
N LEU A 162 -17.74 17.99 23.90
CA LEU A 162 -17.45 19.43 24.05
C LEU A 162 -18.53 20.30 23.43
N ARG A 163 -19.10 19.90 22.29
CA ARG A 163 -20.22 20.60 21.64
C ARG A 163 -21.49 20.61 22.50
N ARG A 164 -21.82 19.49 23.17
CA ARG A 164 -22.98 19.41 24.09
C ARG A 164 -22.89 20.31 25.32
N ARG A 165 -21.72 20.87 25.63
CA ARG A 165 -21.54 21.84 26.73
C ARG A 165 -21.78 23.30 26.33
N ARG A 166 -21.94 23.59 25.03
CA ARG A 166 -22.16 24.95 24.48
C ARG A 166 -23.58 25.19 23.93
N SER A 167 -24.44 24.17 23.90
CA SER A 167 -25.91 24.29 23.78
C SER A 167 -26.54 24.15 25.16
#